data_AF-A0A7H4MDB2-F1
#
_entry.id   AF-A0A7H4MDB2-F1
#
_cell.length_a   1.000
_cell.length_b   1.000
_cell.length_c   1.000
_cell.angle_alpha   90.00
_cell.angle_beta   90.00
_cell.angle_gamma   90.00
#
_symmetry.space_group_name_H-M   'P 1'
#
loop_
_entity.id
_entity.type
_entity.pdbx_description
1 polymer ?
#
loop_
_entity_poly.entity_id
_entity_poly.type
_entity_poly.pdbx_seq_one_letter_code
_entity_poly.pdbx_strand_id
1 'polypeptide(L)'
;MSHYPHLFSPLTINGMTLKNRIIMPPMGTNMATLNGEVSQEQLEYYELRAKGGTGLITIENICIDFPFASNGTTQLRIDNDQYIPRLFKLTETLHKHGACVSIQLNHAGASAYAYRLDGQTPLSSSTTPSKKHGNIPRR
;
A
#
# COMPACT_ATOMS: atom_id res chain seq x y z
N MET A 1 -36.79 -7.49 -0.11
CA MET A 1 -35.69 -7.04 -1.01
C MET A 1 -34.51 -6.56 -0.15
N SER A 2 -33.28 -6.83 -0.57
CA SER A 2 -32.08 -6.27 0.09
C SER A 2 -32.13 -4.74 0.04
N HIS A 3 -31.82 -4.07 1.16
CA HIS A 3 -31.70 -2.60 1.21
C HIS A 3 -30.52 -2.08 0.36
N TYR A 4 -29.63 -2.97 -0.07
CA TYR A 4 -28.44 -2.66 -0.87
C TYR A 4 -28.38 -3.53 -2.12
N PRO A 5 -29.18 -3.24 -3.16
CA PRO A 5 -29.34 -4.11 -4.34
C PRO A 5 -28.07 -4.23 -5.19
N HIS A 6 -27.15 -3.27 -5.07
CA HIS A 6 -25.92 -3.24 -5.87
C HIS A 6 -24.66 -3.63 -5.11
N LEU A 7 -24.69 -3.69 -3.78
CA LEU A 7 -23.47 -3.87 -2.99
C LEU A 7 -22.77 -5.19 -3.30
N PHE A 8 -23.55 -6.27 -3.42
CA PHE A 8 -23.05 -7.61 -3.72
C PHE A 8 -23.12 -7.96 -5.22
N SER A 9 -23.52 -7.03 -6.08
CA SER A 9 -23.52 -7.28 -7.52
C SER A 9 -22.13 -7.04 -8.12
N PRO A 10 -21.74 -7.78 -9.18
CA PRO A 10 -20.47 -7.56 -9.85
C PRO A 10 -20.33 -6.14 -10.43
N LEU A 11 -19.08 -5.70 -10.58
CA LEU A 11 -18.71 -4.44 -11.22
C LEU A 11 -17.46 -4.66 -12.06
N THR A 12 -17.52 -4.30 -13.34
CA THR A 12 -16.35 -4.33 -14.22
C THR A 12 -15.77 -2.93 -14.38
N ILE A 13 -14.47 -2.78 -14.14
CA ILE A 13 -13.70 -1.54 -14.25
C ILE A 13 -12.56 -1.80 -15.23
N ASN A 14 -12.59 -1.17 -16.40
CA ASN A 14 -11.53 -1.28 -17.41
C ASN A 14 -11.09 -2.75 -17.70
N GLY A 15 -12.04 -3.67 -17.82
CA GLY A 15 -11.78 -5.09 -18.07
C GLY A 15 -11.56 -5.96 -16.81
N MET A 16 -11.29 -5.37 -15.65
CA MET A 16 -11.20 -6.08 -14.37
C MET A 16 -12.58 -6.23 -13.74
N THR A 17 -13.03 -7.45 -13.50
CA THR A 17 -14.35 -7.72 -12.90
C THR A 17 -14.22 -8.03 -11.41
N LEU A 18 -14.79 -7.17 -10.57
CA LEU A 18 -14.93 -7.38 -9.15
C LEU A 18 -16.17 -8.23 -8.86
N LYS A 19 -16.04 -9.24 -7.99
CA LYS A 19 -17.18 -10.10 -7.57
C LYS A 19 -18.28 -9.35 -6.82
N ASN A 20 -17.96 -8.19 -6.24
CA ASN A 20 -18.89 -7.28 -5.57
C ASN A 20 -18.28 -5.88 -5.47
N ARG A 21 -19.02 -4.91 -4.93
CA ARG A 21 -18.60 -3.50 -4.80
C ARG A 21 -17.98 -3.17 -3.45
N ILE A 22 -17.50 -4.18 -2.72
CA ILE A 22 -16.86 -4.01 -1.41
C ILE A 22 -15.36 -3.89 -1.64
N ILE A 23 -14.82 -2.73 -1.31
CA ILE A 23 -13.41 -2.38 -1.51
C ILE A 23 -12.76 -2.15 -0.15
N MET A 24 -11.61 -2.78 0.08
CA MET A 24 -10.75 -2.45 1.20
C MET A 24 -9.79 -1.32 0.77
N PRO A 25 -9.84 -0.15 1.44
CA PRO A 25 -8.90 0.94 1.18
C PRO A 25 -7.47 0.57 1.65
N PRO A 26 -6.43 1.30 1.22
CA PRO A 26 -5.08 1.09 1.72
C PRO A 26 -5.01 1.45 3.21
N MET A 27 -4.70 0.46 4.04
CA MET A 27 -4.59 0.58 5.50
C MET A 27 -3.14 0.34 5.91
N GLY A 28 -2.46 1.34 6.47
CA GLY A 28 -1.08 1.18 6.96
C GLY A 28 -1.02 0.22 8.14
N THR A 29 -0.49 -0.98 7.95
CA THR A 29 -0.44 -2.03 8.97
C THR A 29 0.83 -1.96 9.81
N ASN A 30 1.91 -1.40 9.25
CA ASN A 30 3.27 -1.45 9.83
C ASN A 30 3.79 -2.88 10.06
N MET A 31 3.24 -3.87 9.35
CA MET A 31 3.61 -5.29 9.49
C MET A 31 4.71 -5.73 8.52
N ALA A 32 5.16 -4.87 7.60
CA ALA A 32 6.24 -5.22 6.68
C ALA A 32 7.52 -5.57 7.47
N THR A 33 8.35 -6.43 6.90
CA THR A 33 9.67 -6.72 7.47
C THR A 33 10.53 -5.44 7.49
N LEU A 34 11.60 -5.43 8.31
CA LEU A 34 12.53 -4.29 8.37
C LEU A 34 13.18 -3.96 7.01
N ASN A 35 13.27 -4.94 6.10
CA ASN A 35 13.81 -4.76 4.75
C ASN A 35 12.76 -4.32 3.73
N GLY A 36 11.50 -4.15 4.15
CA GLY A 36 10.38 -3.72 3.30
C GLY A 36 9.68 -4.84 2.54
N GLU A 37 9.98 -6.11 2.82
CA GLU A 37 9.26 -7.25 2.25
C GLU A 37 7.93 -7.52 2.97
N VAL A 38 7.00 -8.17 2.26
CA VAL A 38 5.76 -8.71 2.84
C VAL A 38 6.09 -9.75 3.90
N SER A 39 5.69 -9.48 5.15
CA SER A 39 5.84 -10.44 6.25
C SER A 39 4.75 -11.52 6.20
N GLN A 40 4.94 -12.59 6.97
CA GLN A 40 3.92 -13.63 7.09
C GLN A 40 2.64 -13.12 7.77
N GLU A 41 2.77 -12.26 8.78
CA GLU A 41 1.64 -11.63 9.48
C GLU A 41 0.82 -10.73 8.53
N GLN A 42 1.50 -9.94 7.69
CA GLN A 42 0.86 -9.08 6.71
C GLN A 42 0.15 -9.90 5.62
N LEU A 43 0.72 -11.03 5.21
CA LEU A 43 0.10 -11.97 4.28
C LEU A 43 -1.22 -12.53 4.84
N GLU A 44 -1.19 -13.01 6.08
CA GLU A 44 -2.37 -13.54 6.78
C GLU A 44 -3.43 -12.46 6.98
N TYR A 45 -2.99 -11.24 7.34
CA TYR A 45 -3.85 -10.07 7.46
C TYR A 45 -4.68 -9.85 6.18
N TYR A 46 -4.05 -9.80 5.00
CA TYR A 46 -4.78 -9.59 3.75
C TYR A 46 -5.58 -10.82 3.33
N GLU A 47 -5.06 -12.02 3.54
CA GLU A 47 -5.77 -13.25 3.20
C GLU A 47 -7.12 -13.35 3.93
N LEU A 48 -7.17 -12.98 5.22
CA LEU A 48 -8.41 -12.96 6.00
C LEU A 48 -9.48 -12.06 5.37
N ARG A 49 -9.11 -10.92 4.77
CA ARG A 49 -10.08 -10.03 4.10
C ARG A 49 -10.52 -10.58 2.76
N ALA A 50 -9.62 -11.22 2.01
CA ALA A 50 -9.98 -11.89 0.77
C ALA A 50 -10.96 -13.04 1.03
N LYS A 51 -10.68 -13.88 2.04
CA LYS A 51 -11.56 -14.94 2.56
C LYS A 51 -12.92 -14.40 3.01
N GLY A 52 -12.94 -13.23 3.63
CA GLY A 52 -14.16 -12.53 4.05
C GLY A 52 -15.04 -12.02 2.90
N GLY A 53 -14.60 -12.15 1.64
CA GLY A 53 -15.41 -11.84 0.48
C GLY A 53 -15.20 -10.45 -0.12
N THR A 54 -14.16 -9.71 0.27
CA THR A 54 -13.83 -8.41 -0.34
C THR A 54 -13.61 -8.56 -1.86
N GLY A 55 -14.20 -7.65 -2.65
CA GLY A 55 -14.09 -7.64 -4.11
C GLY A 55 -12.75 -7.11 -4.60
N LEU A 56 -12.27 -6.01 -4.04
CA LEU A 56 -10.96 -5.40 -4.33
C LEU A 56 -10.23 -5.06 -3.04
N ILE A 57 -8.97 -5.48 -2.92
CA ILE A 57 -8.08 -5.10 -1.83
C ILE A 57 -7.00 -4.17 -2.37
N THR A 58 -6.94 -2.95 -1.85
CA THR A 58 -5.82 -2.03 -2.10
C THR A 58 -4.75 -2.28 -1.05
N ILE A 59 -3.60 -2.83 -1.46
CA ILE A 59 -2.44 -2.99 -0.60
C ILE A 59 -1.97 -1.59 -0.12
N GLU A 60 -1.49 -1.54 1.11
CA GLU A 60 -1.09 -0.32 1.79
C GLU A 60 -0.01 0.46 1.05
N ASN A 61 0.29 1.65 1.55
CA ASN A 61 1.30 2.52 0.96
C ASN A 61 2.64 1.76 0.80
N ILE A 62 3.14 1.71 -0.44
CA ILE A 62 4.39 1.06 -0.78
C ILE A 62 5.41 2.10 -1.25
N CYS A 63 6.62 2.03 -0.70
CA CYS A 63 7.72 2.93 -1.01
C CYS A 63 8.28 2.62 -2.40
N ILE A 64 8.34 3.65 -3.26
CA ILE A 64 8.78 3.53 -4.66
C ILE A 64 10.25 3.88 -4.89
N ASP A 65 10.90 4.53 -3.93
CA ASP A 65 12.28 5.01 -4.03
C ASP A 65 12.87 5.15 -2.63
N PHE A 66 13.38 4.06 -2.06
CA PHE A 66 13.94 4.10 -0.72
C PHE A 66 15.36 4.70 -0.76
N PRO A 67 15.72 5.59 0.19
CA PRO A 67 14.92 5.98 1.35
C PRO A 67 14.01 7.20 1.10
N PHE A 68 14.17 7.92 -0.01
CA PHE A 68 13.56 9.24 -0.28
C PHE A 68 12.02 9.28 -0.27
N ALA A 69 11.37 8.19 -0.67
CA ALA A 69 9.92 8.04 -0.72
C ALA A 69 9.33 7.50 0.60
N SER A 70 10.15 7.12 1.57
CA SER A 70 9.73 6.40 2.78
C SER A 70 8.86 7.26 3.71
N ASN A 71 7.76 6.69 4.19
CA ASN A 71 6.85 7.31 5.15
C ASN A 71 6.82 6.62 6.51
N GLY A 72 7.54 5.51 6.73
CA GLY A 72 7.42 4.66 7.92
C GLY A 72 8.61 3.72 8.13
N THR A 73 8.73 3.19 9.34
CA THR A 73 9.85 2.29 9.72
C THR A 73 9.68 0.88 9.16
N THR A 74 8.45 0.38 9.13
CA THR A 74 8.08 -0.93 8.59
C THR A 74 7.10 -0.75 7.44
N GLN A 75 7.58 -0.09 6.38
CA GLN A 75 6.83 0.15 5.15
C GLN A 75 7.21 -0.87 4.09
N LEU A 76 6.24 -1.33 3.29
CA LEU A 76 6.53 -2.14 2.11
C LEU A 76 7.40 -1.35 1.11
N ARG A 77 8.16 -2.09 0.30
CA ARG A 77 9.01 -1.56 -0.77
C ARG A 77 8.74 -2.24 -2.11
N ILE A 78 8.84 -1.48 -3.19
CA ILE A 78 8.69 -1.96 -4.58
C ILE A 78 9.75 -1.35 -5.52
N ASP A 79 10.81 -0.79 -4.95
CA ASP A 79 11.88 -0.08 -5.64
C ASP A 79 13.00 -1.00 -6.18
N ASN A 80 12.87 -2.32 -5.98
CA ASN A 80 13.84 -3.32 -6.44
C ASN A 80 13.17 -4.68 -6.71
N ASP A 81 13.69 -5.43 -7.69
CA ASP A 81 13.15 -6.73 -8.09
C ASP A 81 13.16 -7.79 -6.97
N GLN A 82 13.99 -7.62 -5.94
CA GLN A 82 13.99 -8.52 -4.76
C GLN A 82 12.62 -8.63 -4.08
N TYR A 83 11.75 -7.63 -4.22
CA TYR A 83 10.41 -7.62 -3.61
C TYR A 83 9.37 -8.41 -4.42
N ILE A 84 9.64 -8.68 -5.70
CA ILE A 84 8.70 -9.35 -6.62
C ILE A 84 8.22 -10.71 -6.06
N PRO A 85 9.09 -11.62 -5.56
CA PRO A 85 8.63 -12.95 -5.13
C PRO A 85 7.61 -12.90 -3.99
N ARG A 86 7.81 -12.00 -3.02
CA ARG A 86 6.92 -11.84 -1.86
C ARG A 86 5.62 -11.13 -2.23
N LEU A 87 5.69 -10.11 -3.09
CA LEU A 87 4.51 -9.44 -3.64
C LEU A 87 3.67 -10.38 -4.50
N PHE A 88 4.31 -11.22 -5.32
CA PHE A 88 3.65 -12.26 -6.10
C PHE A 88 2.94 -13.28 -5.20
N LYS A 89 3.60 -13.75 -4.14
CA LYS A 89 2.96 -14.64 -3.16
C LYS A 89 1.72 -13.99 -2.53
N LEU A 90 1.79 -12.69 -2.21
CA LEU A 90 0.67 -11.93 -1.68
C LEU A 90 -0.49 -11.88 -2.68
N THR A 91 -0.26 -11.44 -3.92
CA THR A 91 -1.31 -11.33 -4.94
C THR A 91 -1.96 -12.68 -5.22
N GLU A 92 -1.17 -13.74 -5.39
CA GLU A 92 -1.70 -15.08 -5.66
C GLU A 92 -2.50 -15.64 -4.49
N THR A 93 -2.11 -15.32 -3.26
CA THR A 93 -2.88 -15.71 -2.07
C THR A 93 -4.26 -15.05 -2.05
N LEU A 94 -4.36 -13.78 -2.48
CA LEU A 94 -5.63 -13.06 -2.55
C LEU A 94 -6.48 -13.50 -3.74
N HIS A 95 -5.86 -13.75 -4.90
CA HIS A 95 -6.53 -14.24 -6.11
C HIS A 95 -7.21 -15.60 -5.88
N LYS A 96 -6.61 -16.49 -5.08
CA LYS A 96 -7.23 -17.79 -4.69
C LYS A 96 -8.62 -17.63 -4.05
N HIS A 97 -8.90 -16.49 -3.42
CA HIS A 97 -10.20 -16.18 -2.80
C HIS A 97 -11.09 -15.29 -3.71
N GLY A 98 -10.69 -15.07 -4.97
CA GLY A 98 -11.43 -14.28 -5.94
C GLY A 98 -11.46 -12.78 -5.66
N ALA A 99 -10.52 -12.27 -4.87
CA ALA A 99 -10.34 -10.83 -4.68
C ALA A 99 -9.42 -10.29 -5.78
N CYS A 100 -9.77 -9.16 -6.38
CA CYS A 100 -8.82 -8.37 -7.18
C CYS A 100 -7.88 -7.60 -6.25
N VAL A 101 -6.70 -7.23 -6.76
CA VAL A 101 -5.67 -6.55 -5.98
C VAL A 101 -5.21 -5.28 -6.70
N SER A 102 -5.08 -4.19 -5.96
CA SER A 102 -4.40 -2.97 -6.37
C SER A 102 -3.39 -2.57 -5.30
N ILE A 103 -2.55 -1.56 -5.59
CA ILE A 103 -1.53 -1.10 -4.64
C ILE A 103 -1.45 0.43 -4.62
N GLN A 104 -1.23 1.01 -3.44
CA GLN A 104 -1.01 2.44 -3.30
C GLN A 104 0.49 2.76 -3.38
N LEU A 105 0.94 3.24 -4.54
CA LEU A 105 2.30 3.80 -4.69
C LEU A 105 2.44 5.07 -3.86
N ASN A 106 3.50 5.18 -3.07
CA ASN A 106 3.69 6.27 -2.13
C ASN A 106 5.08 6.89 -2.23
N HIS A 107 5.10 8.23 -2.19
CA HIS A 107 6.28 9.04 -1.91
C HIS A 107 5.94 10.08 -0.83
N ALA A 108 6.63 10.04 0.31
CA ALA A 108 6.32 10.87 1.48
C ALA A 108 6.55 12.38 1.27
N GLY A 109 7.47 12.74 0.38
CA GLY A 109 7.74 14.13 0.00
C GLY A 109 8.14 14.99 1.22
N ALA A 110 7.63 16.22 1.31
CA ALA A 110 7.86 17.13 2.44
C ALA A 110 7.41 16.59 3.81
N SER A 111 6.58 15.55 3.83
CA SER A 111 6.11 14.91 5.08
C SER A 111 7.09 13.85 5.60
N ALA A 112 8.14 13.53 4.83
CA ALA A 112 9.18 12.62 5.29
C ALA A 112 9.97 13.22 6.47
N TYR A 113 10.38 12.37 7.39
CA TYR A 113 11.26 12.75 8.49
C TYR A 113 12.71 12.44 8.11
N ALA A 114 13.63 13.38 8.31
CA ALA A 114 15.04 13.21 7.93
C ALA A 114 15.68 11.93 8.52
N TYR A 115 15.31 11.53 9.74
CA TYR A 115 15.82 10.29 10.34
C TYR A 115 15.37 9.02 9.61
N ARG A 116 14.27 9.07 8.84
CA ARG A 116 13.79 7.97 7.99
C ARG A 116 14.41 7.99 6.59
N LEU A 117 15.17 9.04 6.30
CA LEU A 117 15.85 9.26 5.03
C LEU A 117 17.35 9.05 5.18
N ASP A 118 17.82 8.27 6.14
CA ASP A 118 19.25 8.12 6.48
C ASP A 118 19.95 9.47 6.72
N GLY A 119 19.24 10.40 7.36
CA GLY A 119 19.72 11.76 7.66
C GLY A 119 19.60 12.74 6.49
N GLN A 120 19.09 12.30 5.33
CA GLN A 120 18.92 13.15 4.16
C GLN A 120 17.75 14.12 4.28
N THR A 121 17.79 15.17 3.48
CA THR A 121 16.74 16.17 3.39
C THR A 121 15.54 15.64 2.58
N PRO A 122 14.29 15.81 3.06
CA PRO A 122 13.09 15.45 2.30
C PRO A 122 13.03 16.12 0.92
N LEU A 123 12.42 15.44 -0.06
CA LEU A 123 12.17 15.99 -1.39
C LEU A 123 10.78 16.62 -1.48
N SER A 124 10.63 17.75 -2.18
CA SER A 124 9.34 18.43 -2.37
C SER A 124 9.37 19.35 -3.58
N SER A 125 8.20 19.75 -4.09
CA SER A 125 8.08 20.73 -5.19
C SER A 125 8.56 22.14 -4.82
N SER A 126 8.68 22.43 -3.52
CA SER A 126 9.17 23.69 -2.98
C SER A 126 9.93 23.45 -1.68
N THR A 127 10.70 24.44 -1.23
CA THR A 127 11.40 24.44 0.05
C THR A 127 10.50 24.78 1.24
N THR A 128 9.17 24.69 1.08
CA THR A 128 8.21 24.97 2.15
C THR A 128 8.04 23.73 3.03
N PRO A 129 8.30 23.79 4.35
CA PRO A 129 8.09 22.67 5.24
C PRO A 129 6.62 22.24 5.34
N SER A 130 6.37 20.94 5.49
CA SER A 130 5.00 20.40 5.68
C SER A 130 4.42 20.73 7.06
N LYS A 131 5.27 20.97 8.07
CA LYS A 131 4.91 21.29 9.45
C LYS A 131 5.66 22.53 9.90
N LYS A 132 5.04 23.30 10.82
CA LYS A 132 5.72 24.44 11.47
C LYS A 132 6.97 23.93 12.20
N HIS A 133 8.13 24.51 11.90
CA HIS A 133 9.46 24.07 12.37
C HIS A 133 9.88 22.65 11.90
N GLY A 134 9.28 22.14 10.82
CA GLY A 134 9.72 20.91 10.17
C GLY A 134 11.00 21.10 9.35
N ASN A 135 11.57 19.98 8.89
CA ASN A 135 12.71 20.01 7.98
C ASN A 135 12.35 20.80 6.71
N ILE A 136 13.27 21.63 6.24
CA ILE A 136 13.14 22.33 4.95
C ILE A 136 13.43 21.30 3.87
N PRO A 137 12.44 20.90 3.04
CA PRO A 137 12.69 19.97 1.95
C PRO A 137 13.52 20.65 0.85
N ARG A 138 14.22 19.85 0.04
CA ARG A 138 14.88 20.29 -1.19
C ARG A 138 14.03 19.94 -2.41
N ARG A 139 14.26 20.66 -3.51
CA ARG A 139 13.68 20.32 -4.82
C ARG A 139 14.36 19.12 -5.44
#